data_AF-A0AAJ2EVD3-F1
#
_entry.id   AF-A0AAJ2EVD3-F1
#
_cell.length_a   1.000
_cell.length_b   1.000
_cell.length_c   1.000
_cell.angle_alpha   90.00
_cell.angle_beta   90.00
_cell.angle_gamma   90.00
#
_symmetry.space_group_name_H-M   'P 1'
#
loop_
_entity.id
_entity.type
_entity.pdbx_description
1 polymer ?
#
loop_
_entity_poly.entity_id
_entity_poly.type
_entity_poly.pdbx_seq_one_letter_code
_entity_poly.pdbx_strand_id
1 'polypeptide(L)'
;MPAELCIPLQLTPAQARAYLRWLAAQYRAGLQEHWWDDRYRTVPAGPLRRWRIHQDHPALAAVADTARALRAELRTLEQRP
;
A
#
# COMPACT_ATOMS: atom_id res chain seq x y z
N MET A 1 -12.49 -17.35 7.92
CA MET A 1 -11.75 -16.10 8.21
C MET A 1 -10.29 -16.38 7.90
N PRO A 2 -9.66 -15.68 6.94
CA PRO A 2 -8.21 -15.83 6.78
C PRO A 2 -7.55 -15.43 8.10
N ALA A 3 -6.58 -16.20 8.57
CA ALA A 3 -5.84 -15.86 9.78
C ALA A 3 -5.04 -14.59 9.52
N GLU A 4 -5.34 -13.52 10.24
CA GLU A 4 -4.59 -12.27 10.15
C GLU A 4 -3.24 -12.44 10.87
N LEU A 5 -2.15 -12.07 10.19
CA LEU A 5 -0.80 -12.04 10.78
C LEU A 5 -0.47 -10.59 11.16
N CYS A 6 -0.15 -10.36 12.43
CA CYS A 6 0.32 -9.07 12.92
C CYS A 6 1.84 -9.10 13.09
N ILE A 7 2.53 -8.11 12.53
CA ILE A 7 3.98 -7.92 12.69
C ILE A 7 4.19 -6.58 13.41
N PRO A 8 4.59 -6.58 14.70
CA PRO A 8 4.89 -5.34 15.41
C PRO A 8 6.17 -4.71 14.87
N LEU A 9 6.13 -3.42 14.54
CA LEU A 9 7.27 -2.67 14.02
C LEU A 9 7.42 -1.37 14.79
N GLN A 10 8.62 -1.14 15.34
CA GLN A 10 8.98 0.11 16.02
C GLN A 10 9.91 0.92 15.13
N LEU A 11 9.52 2.14 14.79
CA LEU A 11 10.28 3.05 13.95
C LEU A 11 10.41 4.41 14.63
N THR A 12 11.56 5.04 14.47
CA THR A 12 11.67 6.48 14.76
C THR A 12 10.81 7.29 13.78
N PRO A 13 10.40 8.53 14.12
CA PRO A 13 9.62 9.37 13.20
C PRO A 13 10.33 9.61 11.86
N ALA A 14 11.66 9.70 11.87
CA ALA A 14 12.47 9.84 10.66
C ALA A 14 12.39 8.57 9.77
N GLN A 15 12.56 7.39 10.37
CA GLN A 15 12.43 6.11 9.66
C GLN A 15 11.01 5.90 9.14
N ALA A 16 9.98 6.17 9.96
CA ALA A 16 8.58 6.05 9.56
C ALA A 16 8.25 6.92 8.34
N ARG A 17 8.69 8.18 8.32
CA ARG A 17 8.51 9.07 7.16
C ARG A 17 9.26 8.58 5.93
N ALA A 18 10.51 8.15 6.08
CA ALA A 18 11.30 7.62 4.97
C ALA A 18 10.68 6.34 4.40
N TYR A 19 10.25 5.44 5.28
CA TYR A 19 9.63 4.18 4.91
C TYR A 19 8.28 4.39 4.22
N LEU A 20 7.45 5.32 4.70
CA LEU A 20 6.20 5.69 4.03
C LEU A 20 6.44 6.19 2.60
N ARG A 21 7.48 7.02 2.38
CA ARG A 21 7.85 7.48 1.03
C ARG A 21 8.28 6.32 0.14
N TRP A 22 9.08 5.40 0.68
CA TRP A 22 9.52 4.21 -0.04
C TRP A 22 8.34 3.31 -0.40
N LEU A 23 7.45 2.98 0.54
CA LEU A 23 6.23 2.19 0.29
C LEU A 23 5.34 2.83 -0.79
N ALA A 24 5.16 4.15 -0.73
CA ALA A 24 4.38 4.87 -1.75
C ALA A 24 5.05 4.85 -3.14
N ALA A 25 6.39 4.79 -3.20
CA ALA A 25 7.11 4.61 -4.47
C ALA A 25 6.94 3.18 -5.00
N GLN A 26 7.12 2.16 -4.15
CA GLN A 26 6.91 0.75 -4.52
C GLN A 26 5.49 0.49 -5.02
N TYR A 27 4.49 1.04 -4.32
CA TYR A 27 3.09 0.91 -4.72
C TYR A 27 2.82 1.50 -6.10
N ARG A 28 3.35 2.70 -6.38
CA ARG A 28 3.20 3.34 -7.69
C ARG A 28 3.90 2.57 -8.79
N ALA A 29 5.10 2.07 -8.53
CA ALA A 29 5.86 1.26 -9.47
C ALA A 29 5.12 -0.04 -9.81
N GLY A 30 4.68 -0.80 -8.80
CA GLY A 30 3.94 -2.05 -9.02
C GLY A 30 2.58 -1.83 -9.70
N LEU A 31 1.85 -0.75 -9.36
CA LEU A 31 0.64 -0.41 -10.10
C LEU A 31 0.94 -0.10 -11.56
N GLN A 32 1.98 0.70 -11.83
CA GLN A 32 2.35 1.10 -13.20
C GLN A 32 2.74 -0.11 -14.05
N GLU A 33 3.49 -1.05 -13.48
CA GLU A 33 3.91 -2.30 -14.12
C GLU A 33 2.71 -3.12 -14.61
N HIS A 34 1.65 -3.20 -13.80
CA HIS A 34 0.48 -4.01 -14.11
C HIS A 34 -0.67 -3.22 -14.77
N TRP A 35 -0.62 -1.89 -14.78
CA TRP A 35 -1.77 -1.05 -15.18
C TRP A 35 -2.27 -1.30 -16.61
N TRP A 36 -1.33 -1.64 -17.50
CA TRP A 36 -1.55 -1.82 -18.93
C TRP A 36 -1.48 -3.27 -19.39
N ASP A 37 -1.37 -4.22 -18.46
CA ASP A 37 -1.40 -5.64 -18.78
C ASP A 37 -2.74 -6.00 -19.43
N ASP A 38 -2.71 -6.79 -20.51
CA ASP A 38 -3.86 -7.09 -21.36
C ASP A 38 -5.01 -7.74 -20.57
N ARG A 39 -4.67 -8.48 -19.51
CA ARG A 39 -5.64 -9.09 -18.58
C ARG A 39 -6.56 -8.08 -17.88
N TYR A 40 -6.18 -6.81 -17.82
CA TYR A 40 -6.99 -5.74 -17.22
C TYR A 40 -7.59 -4.78 -18.24
N ARG A 41 -7.40 -5.04 -19.54
CA ARG A 41 -7.84 -4.17 -20.64
C ARG A 41 -9.35 -3.91 -20.64
N THR A 42 -10.14 -4.92 -20.26
CA THR A 42 -11.61 -4.83 -20.17
C THR A 42 -12.10 -4.33 -18.82
N VAL A 43 -11.21 -4.21 -17.81
CA VAL A 43 -11.57 -3.72 -16.49
C VAL A 43 -11.60 -2.18 -16.52
N PRO A 44 -12.69 -1.54 -16.07
CA PRO A 44 -12.78 -0.08 -16.02
C PRO A 44 -11.59 0.54 -15.29
N ALA A 45 -10.97 1.54 -15.93
CA ALA A 45 -9.85 2.27 -15.35
C ALA A 45 -10.28 2.92 -14.02
N GLY A 46 -9.33 3.05 -13.09
CA GLY A 46 -9.59 3.67 -11.78
C GLY A 46 -9.72 2.63 -10.65
N PRO A 47 -10.72 2.73 -9.75
CA PRO A 47 -10.80 1.89 -8.56
C PRO A 47 -10.96 0.40 -8.86
N LEU A 48 -11.77 0.05 -9.86
CA LEU A 48 -12.05 -1.34 -10.22
C LEU A 48 -10.81 -2.06 -10.75
N ARG A 49 -10.02 -1.41 -11.62
CA ARG A 49 -8.74 -1.96 -12.08
C ARG A 49 -7.74 -2.12 -10.94
N ARG A 50 -7.60 -1.12 -10.06
CA ARG A 50 -6.72 -1.22 -8.88
C ARG A 50 -7.10 -2.39 -7.99
N TRP A 51 -8.39 -2.51 -7.68
CA TRP A 51 -8.91 -3.62 -6.89
C TRP A 51 -8.58 -4.98 -7.53
N ARG A 52 -8.77 -5.11 -8.85
CA ARG A 52 -8.43 -6.34 -9.56
C ARG A 52 -6.93 -6.65 -9.52
N ILE A 53 -6.08 -5.65 -9.73
CA ILE A 53 -4.62 -5.78 -9.59
C ILE A 53 -4.26 -6.22 -8.17
N HIS A 54 -4.91 -5.71 -7.12
CA HIS A 54 -4.65 -6.12 -5.75
C HIS A 54 -5.00 -7.60 -5.48
N GLN A 55 -6.06 -8.10 -6.10
CA GLN A 55 -6.42 -9.52 -6.00
C GLN A 55 -5.38 -10.42 -6.64
N ASP A 56 -4.87 -10.01 -7.81
CA ASP A 56 -3.90 -10.78 -8.57
C ASP A 56 -2.47 -10.63 -7.99
N HIS A 57 -2.19 -9.53 -7.28
CA HIS A 57 -0.88 -9.18 -6.71
C HIS A 57 -0.99 -8.86 -5.20
N PRO A 58 -1.08 -9.88 -4.33
CA PRO A 58 -1.32 -9.68 -2.88
C PRO A 58 -0.19 -8.93 -2.17
N ALA A 59 1.05 -9.02 -2.65
CA ALA A 59 2.15 -8.22 -2.11
C ALA A 59 1.94 -6.71 -2.33
N LEU A 60 1.38 -6.31 -3.48
CA LEU A 60 1.07 -4.92 -3.77
C LEU A 60 -0.07 -4.40 -2.89
N ALA A 61 -1.08 -5.25 -2.64
CA ALA A 61 -2.14 -4.96 -1.68
C ALA A 61 -1.57 -4.73 -0.27
N ALA A 62 -0.66 -5.61 0.19
CA ALA A 62 0.01 -5.47 1.47
C ALA A 62 0.84 -4.18 1.57
N VAL A 63 1.54 -3.77 0.51
CA VAL A 63 2.26 -2.47 0.47
C VAL A 63 1.27 -1.30 0.64
N ALA A 64 0.12 -1.35 -0.04
CA ALA A 64 -0.90 -0.30 0.07
C ALA A 64 -1.47 -0.20 1.49
N ASP A 65 -1.78 -1.34 2.09
CA ASP A 65 -2.31 -1.42 3.46
C ASP A 65 -1.29 -0.99 4.50
N THR A 66 -0.03 -1.40 4.35
CA THR A 66 1.08 -0.97 5.21
C THR A 66 1.27 0.54 5.13
N ALA A 67 1.26 1.11 3.92
CA ALA A 67 1.40 2.56 3.73
C ALA A 67 0.23 3.34 4.36
N ARG A 68 -1.00 2.79 4.28
CA ARG A 68 -2.19 3.39 4.90
C ARG A 68 -2.11 3.35 6.42
N ALA A 69 -1.75 2.22 7.01
CA ALA A 69 -1.57 2.07 8.46
C ALA A 69 -0.47 2.99 8.98
N LEU A 70 0.71 3.00 8.34
CA LEU A 70 1.83 3.85 8.74
C LEU A 70 1.50 5.35 8.65
N ARG A 71 0.74 5.76 7.63
CA ARG A 71 0.27 7.15 7.51
C ARG A 71 -0.70 7.53 8.64
N ALA A 72 -1.57 6.61 9.06
CA ALA A 72 -2.47 6.85 10.17
C ALA A 72 -1.69 7.05 11.48
N GLU A 73 -0.73 6.17 11.76
CA GLU A 73 0.13 6.28 12.96
C GLU A 73 0.97 7.56 12.97
N LEU A 74 1.53 7.96 11.83
CA LEU A 74 2.26 9.23 11.72
C LEU A 74 1.37 10.45 12.00
N ARG A 75 0.14 10.46 11.50
CA ARG A 75 -0.83 11.55 11.79
C ARG A 75 -1.17 11.60 13.26
N THR A 76 -1.38 10.44 13.89
CA THR A 76 -1.62 10.35 15.34
C THR A 76 -0.46 10.92 16.13
N LEU A 77 0.78 10.59 15.74
CA LEU A 77 1.99 11.13 16.37
C LEU A 77 2.08 12.65 16.24
N GLU A 78 1.79 13.20 15.07
CA GLU A 78 1.84 14.65 14.77
C GLU A 78 0.75 15.46 15.49
N GLN A 79 -0.33 14.80 15.92
CA GLN A 79 -1.44 15.42 16.66
C GLN A 79 -1.25 15.40 18.18
N ARG A 80 -0.19 14.76 18.70
CA ARG A 80 0.09 14.76 20.14
C ARG A 80 0.66 16.13 20.55
N PRO A 81 0.14 16.74 21.63
CA PRO A 81 0.59 18.03 22.12
C PRO A 81 2.04 18.01 22.62
#